data_AF-A0A7C3SP83-F1
#
_entry.id   AF-A0A7C3SP83-F1
#
_cell.length_a   1.000
_cell.length_b   1.000
_cell.length_c   1.000
_cell.angle_alpha   90.00
_cell.angle_beta   90.00
_cell.angle_gamma   90.00
#
_symmetry.space_group_name_H-M   'P 1'
#
loop_
_entity.id
_entity.type
_entity.pdbx_description
1 polymer ?
#
loop_
_entity_poly.entity_id
_entity_poly.type
_entity_poly.pdbx_seq_one_letter_code
_entity_poly.pdbx_strand_id
1 'polypeptide(L)'
;MVPAGSVVGGVSRGVAQTLNLPEGLPVIACGGDSQASLVATGRFEPGDVGVVAGYTVPIFMGVERGVADEAKRVWFTLHAEPGVKLVECNAGPLGKLFEWFVKAFRVSGYEELEKLASLSPIGSRGVRVRLYPSVMDASRLSERDVRGFVVLPPLVLPGAEGAELSDLSRGLFEFVAMSIRANIELAAQVCGRRPGVVRLVGGLTRLRLLREMLPHILRSPLAVATRYYSGSLGCAIMAAAALGYFRDWSEAAAAMSPLERLSPDDALASEYQAVYTSWEDFYMRFEGV
;
A
#
# COMPACT_ATOMS: atom_id res chain seq x y z
N MET A 1 -9.87 13.34 24.41
CA MET A 1 -9.36 13.17 23.02
C MET A 1 -9.27 14.56 22.40
N VAL A 2 -8.27 14.79 21.56
CA VAL A 2 -8.08 16.05 20.81
C VAL A 2 -8.01 15.74 19.31
N PRO A 3 -8.43 16.67 18.42
CA PRO A 3 -8.23 16.51 16.98
C PRO A 3 -6.76 16.41 16.60
N ALA A 4 -6.44 15.66 15.55
CA ALA A 4 -5.11 15.71 14.95
C ALA A 4 -4.80 17.14 14.44
N GLY A 5 -3.53 17.53 14.46
CA GLY A 5 -3.04 18.89 14.25
C GLY A 5 -3.17 19.82 15.46
N SER A 6 -3.76 19.39 16.58
CA SER A 6 -3.88 20.24 17.77
C SER A 6 -2.55 20.34 18.51
N VAL A 7 -2.20 21.54 18.96
CA VAL A 7 -1.12 21.75 19.95
C VAL A 7 -1.61 21.25 21.31
N VAL A 8 -0.92 20.25 21.87
CA VAL A 8 -1.31 19.61 23.15
C VAL A 8 -0.49 20.10 24.35
N GLY A 9 0.54 20.91 24.09
CA GLY A 9 1.42 21.46 25.11
C GLY A 9 2.78 21.82 24.54
N GLY A 10 3.76 22.00 25.41
CA GLY A 10 5.15 22.23 25.05
C GLY A 10 6.09 21.22 25.70
N VAL A 11 7.27 21.04 25.12
CA VAL A 11 8.35 20.22 25.69
C VAL A 11 8.68 20.73 27.09
N SER A 12 8.60 19.85 28.10
CA SER A 12 8.94 20.20 29.48
C SER A 12 10.45 20.39 29.65
N ARG A 13 10.86 21.16 30.66
CA ARG A 13 12.27 21.39 30.99
C ARG A 13 13.11 20.12 31.06
N GLY A 14 12.59 19.07 31.69
CA GLY A 14 13.29 17.79 31.82
C GLY A 14 13.56 17.13 30.46
N VAL A 15 12.54 17.08 29.59
CA VAL A 15 12.68 16.53 28.24
C VAL A 15 13.58 17.39 27.36
N ALA A 16 13.46 18.72 27.47
CA ALA A 16 14.30 19.69 26.77
C ALA A 16 15.80 19.43 27.03
N GLN A 17 16.17 19.20 28.31
CA GLN A 17 17.54 18.89 28.70
C GLN A 17 18.01 17.52 28.19
N THR A 18 17.17 16.49 28.25
CA THR A 18 17.53 15.13 27.80
C THR A 18 17.69 15.03 26.29
N LEU A 19 16.81 15.66 25.52
CA LEU A 19 16.77 15.55 24.06
C LEU A 19 17.47 16.71 23.34
N ASN A 20 18.05 17.67 24.09
CA ASN A 20 18.62 18.90 23.55
C ASN A 20 17.63 19.67 22.66
N LEU A 21 16.42 19.85 23.15
CA LEU A 21 15.34 20.60 22.49
C LEU A 21 15.01 21.87 23.29
N PRO A 22 14.45 22.92 22.65
CA PRO A 22 13.96 24.08 23.38
C PRO A 22 12.83 23.74 24.36
N GLU A 23 12.92 24.24 25.59
CA GLU A 23 11.79 24.21 26.53
C GLU A 23 10.60 25.01 25.94
N GLY A 24 9.39 24.47 26.08
CA GLY A 24 8.19 25.08 25.52
C GLY A 24 8.00 24.84 24.02
N LEU A 25 8.89 24.10 23.34
CA LEU A 25 8.70 23.73 21.94
C LEU A 25 7.33 23.04 21.75
N PRO A 26 6.45 23.50 20.84
CA PRO A 26 5.11 22.95 20.71
C PRO A 26 5.11 21.45 20.40
N VAL A 27 4.20 20.73 21.06
CA VAL A 27 3.92 19.31 20.83
C VAL A 27 2.57 19.21 20.13
N ILE A 28 2.55 18.55 18.96
CA ILE A 28 1.35 18.42 18.12
C ILE A 28 0.87 16.97 18.12
N ALA A 29 -0.43 16.76 18.30
CA ALA A 29 -1.05 15.44 18.13
C ALA A 29 -1.28 15.14 16.65
N CYS A 30 -0.77 14.03 16.11
CA CYS A 30 -0.75 13.76 14.66
C CYS A 30 -1.56 12.53 14.20
N GLY A 31 -2.29 11.85 15.09
CA GLY A 31 -3.06 10.65 14.74
C GLY A 31 -2.22 9.37 14.64
N GLY A 32 -2.83 8.29 14.14
CA GLY A 32 -2.17 7.00 13.90
C GLY A 32 -1.20 7.03 12.71
N ASP A 33 -0.34 6.03 12.60
CA ASP A 33 0.72 5.98 11.60
C ASP A 33 0.19 6.04 10.15
N SER A 34 -0.83 5.24 9.84
CA SER A 34 -1.44 5.16 8.52
C SER A 34 -2.25 6.42 8.21
N GLN A 35 -2.95 6.96 9.21
CA GLN A 35 -3.69 8.22 9.08
C GLN A 35 -2.75 9.39 8.83
N ALA A 36 -1.59 9.43 9.50
CA ALA A 36 -0.55 10.41 9.21
C ALA A 36 0.02 10.22 7.79
N SER A 37 0.28 8.97 7.37
CA SER A 37 0.71 8.68 6.00
C SER A 37 -0.29 9.16 4.94
N LEU A 38 -1.59 9.08 5.19
CA LEU A 38 -2.62 9.57 4.27
C LEU A 38 -2.64 11.10 4.16
N VAL A 39 -2.32 11.84 5.22
CA VAL A 39 -2.16 13.30 5.16
C VAL A 39 -1.07 13.69 4.16
N ALA A 40 0.00 12.89 4.04
CA ALA A 40 1.06 13.12 3.06
C ALA A 40 0.62 12.89 1.59
N THR A 41 -0.62 12.43 1.36
CA THR A 41 -1.21 12.26 0.03
C THR A 41 -2.03 13.47 -0.43
N GLY A 42 -2.13 14.50 0.42
CA GLY A 42 -2.96 15.67 0.17
C GLY A 42 -4.41 15.45 0.59
N ARG A 43 -5.32 16.27 0.04
CA ARG A 43 -6.75 16.18 0.34
C ARG A 43 -7.33 14.84 -0.12
N PHE A 44 -8.16 14.26 0.75
CA PHE A 44 -8.77 12.95 0.56
C PHE A 44 -10.29 13.09 0.40
N GLU A 45 -10.81 12.76 -0.77
CA GLU A 45 -12.25 12.89 -1.09
C GLU A 45 -12.95 11.53 -1.13
N PRO A 46 -14.30 11.47 -1.02
CA PRO A 46 -15.03 10.22 -1.20
C PRO A 46 -14.75 9.56 -2.56
N GLY A 47 -14.30 8.30 -2.52
CA GLY A 47 -13.86 7.53 -3.69
C GLY A 47 -12.35 7.54 -3.91
N ASP A 48 -11.60 8.49 -3.33
CA ASP A 48 -10.15 8.44 -3.34
C ASP A 48 -9.65 7.19 -2.62
N VAL A 49 -8.54 6.64 -3.13
CA VAL A 49 -7.90 5.47 -2.55
C VAL A 49 -6.50 5.83 -2.11
N GLY A 50 -6.16 5.52 -0.86
CA GLY A 50 -4.83 5.67 -0.30
C GLY A 50 -4.22 4.30 -0.02
N VAL A 51 -3.03 4.04 -0.53
CA VAL A 51 -2.28 2.79 -0.32
C VAL A 51 -0.99 3.14 0.42
N VAL A 52 -0.89 2.71 1.68
CA VAL A 52 0.31 2.91 2.49
C VAL A 52 1.21 1.67 2.32
N ALA A 53 1.96 1.63 1.23
CA ALA A 53 2.80 0.50 0.86
C ALA A 53 4.13 0.51 1.62
N GLY A 54 4.09 0.04 2.87
CA GLY A 54 5.25 -0.06 3.77
C GLY A 54 5.57 -1.51 4.14
N TYR A 55 5.81 -1.75 5.44
CA TYR A 55 6.00 -3.10 5.98
C TYR A 55 4.74 -3.95 5.77
N THR A 56 3.60 -3.42 6.21
CA THR A 56 2.26 -3.83 5.78
C THR A 56 1.74 -2.88 4.70
N VAL A 57 0.64 -3.27 4.05
CA VAL A 57 0.00 -2.49 2.99
C VAL A 57 -1.48 -2.27 3.30
N PRO A 58 -1.82 -1.39 4.25
CA PRO A 58 -3.20 -0.96 4.44
C PRO A 58 -3.64 -0.07 3.27
N ILE A 59 -4.92 -0.22 2.92
CA ILE A 59 -5.59 0.36 1.76
C ILE A 59 -6.86 1.02 2.27
N PHE A 60 -7.02 2.30 1.97
CA PHE A 60 -8.09 3.13 2.49
C PHE A 60 -8.92 3.67 1.33
N MET A 61 -10.25 3.58 1.42
CA MET A 61 -11.15 4.23 0.49
C MET A 61 -12.00 5.28 1.20
N GLY A 62 -12.06 6.49 0.64
CA GLY A 62 -12.86 7.58 1.17
C GLY A 62 -14.35 7.32 1.00
N VAL A 63 -15.14 7.57 2.04
CA VAL A 63 -16.60 7.40 2.01
C VAL A 63 -17.34 8.58 2.63
N GLU A 64 -18.55 8.85 2.16
CA GLU A 64 -19.39 9.95 2.69
C GLU A 64 -19.95 9.63 4.08
N ARG A 65 -20.30 8.36 4.30
CA ARG A 65 -20.92 7.86 5.53
C ARG A 65 -20.25 6.56 5.95
N GLY A 66 -20.39 6.22 7.23
CA GLY A 66 -19.90 4.94 7.72
C GLY A 66 -20.60 3.79 7.01
N VAL A 67 -19.83 2.81 6.58
CA VAL A 67 -20.31 1.59 5.94
C VAL A 67 -20.06 0.44 6.89
N ALA A 68 -21.10 -0.33 7.19
CA ALA A 68 -20.96 -1.59 7.91
C ALA A 68 -20.96 -2.72 6.88
N ASP A 69 -19.92 -3.54 6.89
CA ASP A 69 -19.91 -4.79 6.13
C ASP A 69 -20.45 -5.91 7.02
N GLU A 70 -21.63 -6.43 6.70
CA GLU A 70 -22.27 -7.50 7.50
C GLU A 70 -21.41 -8.76 7.58
N ALA A 71 -20.65 -9.03 6.50
CA ALA A 71 -19.67 -10.12 6.43
C ALA A 71 -18.39 -9.86 7.24
N LYS A 72 -18.22 -8.66 7.80
CA LYS A 72 -17.06 -8.25 8.62
C LYS A 72 -15.71 -8.45 7.90
N ARG A 73 -15.65 -8.20 6.59
CA ARG A 73 -14.43 -8.38 5.79
C ARG A 73 -13.48 -7.20 5.91
N VAL A 74 -13.99 -6.00 6.19
CA VAL A 74 -13.22 -4.74 6.22
C VAL A 74 -13.39 -3.99 7.55
N TRP A 75 -12.54 -2.99 7.79
CA TRP A 75 -12.70 -2.07 8.92
C TRP A 75 -13.29 -0.73 8.50
N PHE A 76 -13.93 -0.06 9.46
CA PHE A 76 -14.28 1.35 9.34
C PHE A 76 -13.35 2.16 10.23
N THR A 77 -12.79 3.23 9.69
CA THR A 77 -11.88 4.11 10.41
C THR A 77 -12.06 5.57 9.98
N LEU A 78 -11.34 6.47 10.65
CA LEU A 78 -11.34 7.89 10.35
C LEU A 78 -9.98 8.29 9.78
N HIS A 79 -10.00 9.24 8.87
CA HIS A 79 -8.79 9.95 8.48
C HIS A 79 -8.35 10.88 9.63
N ALA A 80 -7.09 11.36 9.59
CA ALA A 80 -6.64 12.39 10.54
C ALA A 80 -7.38 13.72 10.33
N GLU A 81 -7.78 14.00 9.08
CA GLU A 81 -8.56 15.20 8.73
C GLU A 81 -9.99 15.08 9.26
N PRO A 82 -10.47 16.06 10.05
CA PRO A 82 -11.80 16.01 10.62
C PRO A 82 -12.90 15.82 9.58
N GLY A 83 -13.82 14.88 9.83
CA GLY A 83 -14.98 14.63 8.98
C GLY A 83 -14.76 13.67 7.83
N VAL A 84 -13.52 13.30 7.52
CA VAL A 84 -13.21 12.32 6.47
C VAL A 84 -13.26 10.90 7.06
N LYS A 85 -14.08 10.05 6.41
CA LYS A 85 -14.35 8.67 6.84
C LYS A 85 -13.77 7.70 5.83
N LEU A 86 -13.28 6.57 6.32
CA LEU A 86 -12.54 5.60 5.54
C LEU A 86 -13.09 4.19 5.75
N VAL A 87 -13.12 3.41 4.67
CA VAL A 87 -13.10 1.95 4.75
C VAL A 87 -11.66 1.51 4.59
N GLU A 88 -11.19 0.64 5.48
CA GLU A 88 -9.83 0.10 5.49
C GLU A 88 -9.83 -1.39 5.17
N CYS A 89 -9.04 -1.73 4.16
CA CYS A 89 -8.57 -3.09 3.86
C CYS A 89 -7.08 -3.18 4.19
N ASN A 90 -6.53 -4.39 4.31
CA ASN A 90 -5.09 -4.57 4.54
C ASN A 90 -4.58 -5.78 3.77
N ALA A 91 -3.66 -5.54 2.83
CA ALA A 91 -3.09 -6.60 2.01
C ALA A 91 -2.01 -7.42 2.75
N GLY A 92 -1.81 -7.15 4.03
CA GLY A 92 -0.86 -7.85 4.88
C GLY A 92 0.58 -7.34 4.73
N PRO A 93 1.56 -8.11 5.23
CA PRO A 93 2.96 -7.70 5.34
C PRO A 93 3.73 -7.83 4.01
N LEU A 94 3.24 -7.23 2.93
CA LEU A 94 3.84 -7.38 1.59
C LEU A 94 5.27 -6.84 1.51
N GLY A 95 5.61 -5.79 2.27
CA GLY A 95 6.98 -5.29 2.33
C GLY A 95 7.95 -6.29 2.97
N LYS A 96 7.47 -7.00 3.99
CA LYS A 96 8.22 -8.10 4.62
C LYS A 96 8.43 -9.28 3.65
N LEU A 97 7.50 -9.51 2.72
CA LEU A 97 7.68 -10.57 1.72
C LEU A 97 8.85 -10.28 0.78
N PHE A 98 9.03 -9.04 0.35
CA PHE A 98 10.24 -8.66 -0.39
C PHE A 98 11.50 -8.86 0.44
N GLU A 99 11.51 -8.42 1.71
CA GLU A 99 12.64 -8.64 2.62
C GLU A 99 12.97 -10.13 2.79
N TRP A 100 11.94 -10.96 2.99
CA TRP A 100 12.08 -12.41 3.10
C TRP A 100 12.65 -13.01 1.81
N PHE A 101 12.14 -12.60 0.64
CA PHE A 101 12.58 -13.14 -0.64
C PHE A 101 14.06 -12.85 -0.90
N VAL A 102 14.48 -11.61 -0.66
CA VAL A 102 15.90 -11.20 -0.77
C VAL A 102 16.79 -12.12 0.07
N LYS A 103 16.40 -12.38 1.32
CA LYS A 103 17.16 -13.27 2.23
C LYS A 103 17.11 -14.74 1.80
N ALA A 104 15.93 -15.24 1.44
CA ALA A 104 15.69 -16.65 1.13
C ALA A 104 16.45 -17.09 -0.14
N PHE A 105 16.44 -16.24 -1.18
CA PHE A 105 17.11 -16.52 -2.45
C PHE A 105 18.51 -15.90 -2.54
N ARG A 106 19.01 -15.29 -1.46
CA ARG A 106 20.34 -14.67 -1.37
C ARG A 106 20.58 -13.62 -2.46
N VAL A 107 19.54 -12.87 -2.81
CA VAL A 107 19.65 -11.69 -3.67
C VAL A 107 20.38 -10.60 -2.88
N SER A 108 21.27 -9.83 -3.50
CA SER A 108 22.09 -8.81 -2.83
C SER A 108 21.27 -7.65 -2.27
N GLY A 109 20.07 -7.41 -2.80
CA GLY A 109 19.15 -6.40 -2.33
C GLY A 109 17.97 -6.16 -3.27
N TYR A 110 17.18 -5.14 -2.96
CA TYR A 110 15.99 -4.79 -3.74
C TYR A 110 16.28 -4.40 -5.19
N GLU A 111 17.44 -3.77 -5.45
CA GLU A 111 17.82 -3.36 -6.81
C GLU A 111 18.08 -4.58 -7.72
N GLU A 112 18.79 -5.59 -7.22
CA GLU A 112 19.00 -6.83 -7.97
C GLU A 112 17.69 -7.62 -8.11
N LEU A 113 16.86 -7.67 -7.07
CA LEU A 113 15.55 -8.30 -7.13
C LEU A 113 14.67 -7.68 -8.23
N GLU A 114 14.68 -6.35 -8.34
CA GLU A 114 13.94 -5.63 -9.37
C GLU A 114 14.49 -5.89 -10.78
N LYS A 115 15.82 -5.95 -10.93
CA LYS A 115 16.47 -6.33 -12.20
C LYS A 115 16.07 -7.74 -12.62
N LEU A 116 16.12 -8.71 -11.70
CA LEU A 116 15.70 -10.09 -11.95
C LEU A 116 14.23 -10.17 -12.41
N ALA A 117 13.33 -9.51 -11.68
CA ALA A 117 11.92 -9.48 -12.02
C ALA A 117 11.65 -8.85 -13.40
N SER A 118 12.45 -7.86 -13.80
CA SER A 118 12.31 -7.18 -15.10
C SER A 118 12.73 -8.05 -16.30
N LEU A 119 13.49 -9.13 -16.08
CA LEU A 119 13.90 -10.06 -17.15
C LEU A 119 12.78 -11.04 -17.54
N SER A 120 11.82 -11.27 -16.65
CA SER A 120 10.69 -12.16 -16.90
C SER A 120 9.52 -11.38 -17.52
N PRO A 121 8.77 -11.97 -18.46
CA PRO A 121 7.59 -11.33 -19.07
C PRO A 121 6.43 -11.16 -18.08
N ILE A 122 5.42 -10.38 -18.49
CA ILE A 122 4.14 -10.31 -17.77
C ILE A 122 3.56 -11.73 -17.61
N GLY A 123 3.08 -12.04 -16.41
CA GLY A 123 2.54 -13.36 -16.07
C GLY A 123 3.61 -14.38 -15.67
N SER A 124 4.87 -13.97 -15.58
CA SER A 124 5.96 -14.74 -14.94
C SER A 124 6.14 -16.14 -15.52
N ARG A 125 5.94 -16.29 -16.84
CA ARG A 125 5.94 -17.58 -17.57
C ARG A 125 5.08 -18.68 -16.91
N GLY A 126 4.00 -18.30 -16.25
CA GLY A 126 3.10 -19.25 -15.60
C GLY A 126 3.42 -19.55 -14.14
N VAL A 127 4.46 -18.96 -13.54
CA VAL A 127 4.69 -19.04 -12.09
C VAL A 127 3.49 -18.42 -11.36
N ARG A 128 3.01 -19.09 -10.30
CA ARG A 128 1.94 -18.59 -9.43
C ARG A 128 2.45 -18.46 -8.02
N VAL A 129 2.31 -17.27 -7.45
CA VAL A 129 2.79 -16.95 -6.11
C VAL A 129 1.60 -16.51 -5.26
N ARG A 130 1.45 -17.14 -4.08
CA ARG A 130 0.61 -16.68 -2.97
C ARG A 130 1.38 -16.97 -1.70
N LEU A 131 2.11 -16.01 -1.14
CA LEU A 131 2.92 -16.28 0.05
C LEU A 131 2.14 -16.12 1.37
N TYR A 132 0.96 -15.50 1.32
CA TYR A 132 0.09 -15.21 2.45
C TYR A 132 -1.33 -14.87 1.92
N PRO A 133 -2.41 -15.09 2.68
CA PRO A 133 -3.76 -14.58 2.35
C PRO A 133 -3.81 -13.04 2.37
N SER A 134 -3.45 -12.45 1.23
CA SER A 134 -3.27 -11.02 1.04
C SER A 134 -4.54 -10.26 0.68
N VAL A 135 -5.71 -10.91 0.55
CA VAL A 135 -7.02 -10.27 0.47
C VAL A 135 -7.64 -10.27 1.86
N MET A 136 -8.02 -9.10 2.35
CA MET A 136 -8.49 -8.96 3.71
C MET A 136 -9.85 -9.64 3.93
N ASP A 137 -9.94 -10.40 5.02
CA ASP A 137 -11.18 -10.80 5.64
C ASP A 137 -11.04 -10.61 7.16
N ALA A 138 -11.60 -9.52 7.68
CA ALA A 138 -11.49 -9.20 9.10
C ALA A 138 -12.14 -10.24 10.02
N SER A 139 -13.08 -11.05 9.50
CA SER A 139 -13.74 -12.11 10.26
C SER A 139 -12.80 -13.29 10.55
N ARG A 140 -11.71 -13.40 9.78
CA ARG A 140 -10.74 -14.50 9.81
C ARG A 140 -9.36 -14.12 10.36
N LEU A 141 -9.20 -12.93 10.94
CA LEU A 141 -7.89 -12.44 11.43
C LEU A 141 -7.24 -13.32 12.51
N SER A 142 -8.01 -14.13 13.22
CA SER A 142 -7.50 -15.07 14.21
C SER A 142 -6.98 -16.38 13.62
N GLU A 143 -7.27 -16.66 12.34
CA GLU A 143 -6.81 -17.88 11.68
C GLU A 143 -5.27 -17.87 11.59
N ARG A 144 -4.65 -18.92 12.11
CA ARG A 144 -3.19 -19.07 12.12
C ARG A 144 -2.68 -20.13 11.17
N ASP A 145 -3.55 -21.03 10.73
CA ASP A 145 -3.20 -22.11 9.82
C ASP A 145 -3.36 -21.66 8.37
N VAL A 146 -2.54 -20.69 7.96
CA VAL A 146 -2.53 -20.15 6.60
C VAL A 146 -1.28 -20.62 5.88
N ARG A 147 -1.41 -21.00 4.60
CA ARG A 147 -0.31 -21.53 3.81
C ARG A 147 0.09 -20.58 2.68
N GLY A 148 1.41 -20.51 2.45
CA GLY A 148 2.00 -19.89 1.28
C GLY A 148 2.36 -20.96 0.24
N PHE A 149 2.14 -20.67 -1.03
CA PHE A 149 2.41 -21.53 -2.16
C PHE A 149 3.15 -20.78 -3.26
N VAL A 150 4.12 -21.49 -3.87
CA VAL A 150 4.68 -21.14 -5.17
C VAL A 150 4.44 -22.35 -6.07
N VAL A 151 3.70 -22.15 -7.15
CA VAL A 151 3.46 -23.19 -8.16
C VAL A 151 4.27 -22.82 -9.39
N LEU A 152 5.12 -23.74 -9.82
CA LEU A 152 5.99 -23.58 -10.97
C LEU A 152 5.37 -24.28 -12.19
N PRO A 153 5.55 -23.76 -13.41
CA PRO A 153 5.32 -24.54 -14.61
C PRO A 153 6.25 -25.78 -14.64
N PRO A 154 5.95 -26.81 -15.44
CA PRO A 154 6.78 -28.00 -15.52
C PRO A 154 8.24 -27.65 -15.85
N LEU A 155 9.15 -27.96 -14.93
CA LEU A 155 10.56 -27.55 -15.02
C LEU A 155 11.39 -28.42 -15.97
N VAL A 156 10.99 -29.67 -16.16
CA VAL A 156 11.72 -30.67 -16.95
C VAL A 156 10.72 -31.41 -17.82
N LEU A 157 10.26 -30.75 -18.88
CA LEU A 157 9.56 -31.39 -20.00
C LEU A 157 10.32 -31.10 -21.30
N PRO A 158 10.37 -32.05 -22.25
CA PRO A 158 10.95 -31.79 -23.56
C PRO A 158 10.32 -30.55 -24.21
N GLY A 159 11.13 -29.52 -24.49
CA GLY A 159 10.69 -28.26 -25.08
C GLY A 159 10.20 -27.19 -24.10
N ALA A 160 10.24 -27.44 -22.78
CA ALA A 160 9.96 -26.42 -21.77
C ALA A 160 11.25 -25.74 -21.29
N GLU A 161 11.31 -24.41 -21.34
CA GLU A 161 12.25 -23.62 -20.53
C GLU A 161 11.75 -23.65 -19.09
N GLY A 162 12.54 -24.22 -18.17
CA GLY A 162 12.19 -24.25 -16.75
C GLY A 162 12.11 -22.86 -16.15
N ALA A 163 11.28 -22.68 -15.11
CA ALA A 163 11.17 -21.40 -14.43
C ALA A 163 12.51 -20.98 -13.78
N GLU A 164 12.88 -19.73 -13.97
CA GLU A 164 14.10 -19.13 -13.42
C GLU A 164 13.80 -18.25 -12.20
N LEU A 165 14.85 -17.83 -11.50
CA LEU A 165 14.71 -16.87 -10.39
C LEU A 165 14.09 -15.54 -10.85
N SER A 166 14.29 -15.15 -12.12
CA SER A 166 13.63 -13.99 -12.73
C SER A 166 12.11 -14.13 -12.74
N ASP A 167 11.59 -15.31 -13.09
CA ASP A 167 10.15 -15.62 -13.08
C ASP A 167 9.58 -15.65 -11.67
N LEU A 168 10.28 -16.26 -10.70
CA LEU A 168 9.85 -16.19 -9.30
C LEU A 168 9.83 -14.76 -8.77
N SER A 169 10.84 -13.96 -9.13
CA SER A 169 10.93 -12.56 -8.75
C SER A 169 9.78 -11.76 -9.34
N ARG A 170 9.48 -11.93 -10.63
CA ARG A 170 8.33 -11.29 -11.30
C ARG A 170 7.01 -11.72 -10.68
N GLY A 171 6.87 -13.00 -10.34
CA GLY A 171 5.69 -13.55 -9.68
C GLY A 171 5.44 -12.92 -8.31
N LEU A 172 6.49 -12.58 -7.56
CA LEU A 172 6.37 -11.85 -6.29
C LEU A 172 5.84 -10.43 -6.51
N PHE A 173 6.38 -9.68 -7.49
CA PHE A 173 5.91 -8.33 -7.81
C PHE A 173 4.45 -8.34 -8.28
N GLU A 174 4.10 -9.27 -9.17
CA GLU A 174 2.72 -9.44 -9.66
C GLU A 174 1.80 -9.82 -8.51
N PHE A 175 2.17 -10.77 -7.64
CA PHE A 175 1.39 -11.12 -6.45
C PHE A 175 1.10 -9.90 -5.57
N VAL A 176 2.10 -9.07 -5.28
CA VAL A 176 1.93 -7.85 -4.47
C VAL A 176 0.97 -6.87 -5.15
N ALA A 177 1.15 -6.61 -6.43
CA ALA A 177 0.31 -5.66 -7.17
C ALA A 177 -1.14 -6.15 -7.32
N MET A 178 -1.35 -7.45 -7.61
CA MET A 178 -2.68 -8.04 -7.67
C MET A 178 -3.37 -8.04 -6.30
N SER A 179 -2.62 -8.26 -5.22
CA SER A 179 -3.15 -8.17 -3.86
C SER A 179 -3.65 -6.76 -3.52
N ILE A 180 -2.93 -5.73 -3.96
CA ILE A 180 -3.37 -4.34 -3.82
C ILE A 180 -4.67 -4.11 -4.59
N ARG A 181 -4.74 -4.55 -5.85
CA ARG A 181 -5.95 -4.46 -6.68
C ARG A 181 -7.15 -5.13 -6.02
N ALA A 182 -7.00 -6.37 -5.57
CA ALA A 182 -8.09 -7.15 -4.97
C ALA A 182 -8.66 -6.48 -3.71
N ASN A 183 -7.82 -5.88 -2.86
CA ASN A 183 -8.31 -5.15 -1.68
C ASN A 183 -8.97 -3.81 -2.04
N ILE A 184 -8.55 -3.15 -3.12
CA ILE A 184 -9.24 -1.97 -3.64
C ILE A 184 -10.61 -2.35 -4.19
N GLU A 185 -10.70 -3.46 -4.93
CA GLU A 185 -11.97 -4.00 -5.44
C GLU A 185 -12.89 -4.45 -4.29
N LEU A 186 -12.37 -5.06 -3.23
CA LEU A 186 -13.12 -5.38 -2.01
C LEU A 186 -13.67 -4.12 -1.33
N ALA A 187 -12.83 -3.09 -1.13
CA ALA A 187 -13.29 -1.82 -0.56
C ALA A 187 -14.37 -1.17 -1.44
N ALA A 188 -14.18 -1.16 -2.76
CA ALA A 188 -15.13 -0.65 -3.73
C ALA A 188 -16.48 -1.39 -3.64
N GLN A 189 -16.45 -2.72 -3.53
CA GLN A 189 -17.62 -3.57 -3.40
C GLN A 189 -18.40 -3.26 -2.12
N VAL A 190 -17.71 -3.20 -0.98
CA VAL A 190 -18.34 -2.87 0.31
C VAL A 190 -18.96 -1.47 0.28
N CYS A 191 -18.28 -0.50 -0.33
CA CYS A 191 -18.75 0.89 -0.38
C CYS A 191 -19.82 1.14 -1.45
N GLY A 192 -20.04 0.20 -2.39
CA GLY A 192 -20.90 0.41 -3.55
C GLY A 192 -20.41 1.55 -4.46
N ARG A 193 -19.09 1.78 -4.52
CA ARG A 193 -18.48 2.92 -5.23
C ARG A 193 -17.30 2.47 -6.07
N ARG A 194 -17.13 3.07 -7.24
CA ARG A 194 -15.92 2.87 -8.05
C ARG A 194 -14.73 3.62 -7.46
N PRO A 195 -13.53 3.03 -7.42
CA PRO A 195 -12.33 3.71 -6.98
C PRO A 195 -12.03 4.90 -7.90
N GLY A 196 -11.69 6.03 -7.30
CA GLY A 196 -11.19 7.23 -7.97
C GLY A 196 -9.67 7.19 -8.14
N VAL A 197 -8.99 8.29 -7.81
CA VAL A 197 -7.53 8.35 -7.91
C VAL A 197 -6.88 7.50 -6.81
N VAL A 198 -5.96 6.62 -7.21
CA VAL A 198 -5.16 5.82 -6.28
C VAL A 198 -3.88 6.59 -5.95
N ARG A 199 -3.63 6.80 -4.66
CA ARG A 199 -2.45 7.48 -4.13
C ARG A 199 -1.58 6.48 -3.38
N LEU A 200 -0.32 6.36 -3.77
CA LEU A 200 0.64 5.38 -3.23
C LEU A 200 1.73 6.09 -2.41
N VAL A 201 1.92 5.65 -1.18
CA VAL A 201 2.97 6.15 -0.28
C VAL A 201 3.70 5.00 0.42
N GLY A 202 4.77 5.30 1.16
CA GLY A 202 5.49 4.31 1.96
C GLY A 202 6.75 3.77 1.27
N GLY A 203 7.44 2.83 1.93
CA GLY A 203 8.75 2.33 1.50
C GLY A 203 8.77 1.64 0.13
N LEU A 204 7.66 1.00 -0.27
CA LEU A 204 7.57 0.26 -1.53
C LEU A 204 7.45 1.17 -2.76
N THR A 205 7.22 2.48 -2.60
CA THR A 205 7.29 3.45 -3.72
C THR A 205 8.68 3.53 -4.34
N ARG A 206 9.71 3.05 -3.63
CA ARG A 206 11.10 2.98 -4.11
C ARG A 206 11.33 1.87 -5.13
N LEU A 207 10.45 0.87 -5.21
CA LEU A 207 10.53 -0.20 -6.20
C LEU A 207 9.92 0.30 -7.50
N ARG A 208 10.76 0.59 -8.49
CA ARG A 208 10.32 1.26 -9.73
C ARG A 208 9.40 0.34 -10.55
N LEU A 209 9.72 -0.94 -10.63
CA LEU A 209 8.89 -1.95 -11.30
C LEU A 209 7.47 -1.99 -10.70
N LEU A 210 7.35 -1.99 -9.37
CA LEU A 210 6.02 -2.04 -8.71
C LEU A 210 5.16 -0.82 -9.07
N ARG A 211 5.71 0.40 -8.98
CA ARG A 211 4.98 1.63 -9.31
C ARG A 211 4.60 1.72 -10.79
N GLU A 212 5.42 1.16 -11.68
CA GLU A 212 5.15 1.14 -13.13
C GLU A 212 4.06 0.12 -13.47
N MET A 213 4.03 -1.05 -12.82
CA MET A 213 3.02 -2.08 -13.08
C MET A 213 1.63 -1.73 -12.55
N LEU A 214 1.56 -1.07 -11.38
CA LEU A 214 0.31 -0.77 -10.68
C LEU A 214 -0.74 -0.03 -11.52
N PRO A 215 -0.47 1.08 -12.23
CA PRO A 215 -1.52 1.75 -13.02
C PRO A 215 -2.14 0.83 -14.08
N HIS A 216 -1.34 -0.02 -14.73
CA HIS A 216 -1.83 -1.00 -15.70
C HIS A 216 -2.70 -2.07 -15.05
N ILE A 217 -2.24 -2.63 -13.94
CA ILE A 217 -2.96 -3.65 -13.18
C ILE A 217 -4.29 -3.10 -12.64
N LEU A 218 -4.26 -1.90 -12.07
CA LEU A 218 -5.43 -1.23 -11.47
C LEU A 218 -6.37 -0.65 -12.52
N ARG A 219 -5.90 -0.47 -13.77
CA ARG A 219 -6.61 0.24 -14.85
C ARG A 219 -7.06 1.63 -14.42
N SER A 220 -6.20 2.32 -13.66
CA SER A 220 -6.48 3.62 -13.05
C SER A 220 -5.21 4.46 -12.97
N PRO A 221 -5.30 5.79 -13.09
CA PRO A 221 -4.20 6.68 -12.77
C PRO A 221 -3.70 6.44 -11.34
N LEU A 222 -2.37 6.47 -11.20
CA LEU A 222 -1.66 6.29 -9.93
C LEU A 222 -0.89 7.58 -9.60
N ALA A 223 -1.10 8.14 -8.41
CA ALA A 223 -0.32 9.24 -7.88
C ALA A 223 0.65 8.72 -6.81
N VAL A 224 1.94 8.75 -7.08
CA VAL A 224 2.98 8.16 -6.23
C VAL A 224 3.74 9.25 -5.49
N ALA A 225 3.86 9.15 -4.16
CA ALA A 225 4.67 10.10 -3.41
C ALA A 225 6.16 9.96 -3.75
N THR A 226 6.79 11.10 -4.03
CA THR A 226 8.24 11.19 -4.28
C THR A 226 9.08 11.06 -3.00
N ARG A 227 8.43 10.98 -1.83
CA ARG A 227 9.04 10.77 -0.51
C ARG A 227 8.43 9.51 0.12
N TYR A 228 9.26 8.63 0.66
CA TYR A 228 8.82 7.30 1.13
C TYR A 228 8.54 7.24 2.64
N TYR A 229 8.98 8.23 3.43
CA TYR A 229 8.79 8.30 4.89
C TYR A 229 7.44 8.97 5.25
N SER A 230 6.34 8.45 4.71
CA SER A 230 5.04 9.13 4.70
C SER A 230 4.44 9.40 6.08
N GLY A 231 4.61 8.51 7.06
CA GLY A 231 4.04 8.69 8.40
C GLY A 231 4.64 9.89 9.14
N SER A 232 5.99 9.96 9.20
CA SER A 232 6.68 11.11 9.81
C SER A 232 6.50 12.39 8.98
N LEU A 233 6.44 12.28 7.65
CA LEU A 233 6.14 13.42 6.78
C LEU A 233 4.74 13.97 7.03
N GLY A 234 3.73 13.10 7.23
CA GLY A 234 2.38 13.49 7.63
C GLY A 234 2.34 14.24 8.94
N CYS A 235 3.08 13.77 9.96
CA CYS A 235 3.26 14.48 11.21
C CYS A 235 3.88 15.87 11.00
N ALA A 236 4.90 15.97 10.15
CA ALA A 236 5.54 17.25 9.83
C ALA A 236 4.60 18.21 9.08
N ILE A 237 3.77 17.70 8.16
CA ILE A 237 2.73 18.47 7.45
C ILE A 237 1.72 19.06 8.45
N MET A 238 1.19 18.23 9.36
CA MET A 238 0.27 18.68 10.40
C MET A 238 0.90 19.72 11.33
N ALA A 239 2.16 19.50 11.74
CA ALA A 239 2.90 20.43 12.58
C ALA A 239 3.16 21.77 11.86
N ALA A 240 3.58 21.74 10.59
CA ALA A 240 3.86 22.94 9.81
C ALA A 240 2.60 23.81 9.65
N ALA A 241 1.45 23.20 9.38
CA ALA A 241 0.18 23.92 9.33
C ALA A 241 -0.27 24.43 10.71
N ALA A 242 -0.14 23.62 11.77
CA ALA A 242 -0.51 24.03 13.13
C ALA A 242 0.33 25.22 13.66
N LEU A 243 1.57 25.35 13.17
CA LEU A 243 2.48 26.45 13.48
C LEU A 243 2.33 27.64 12.54
N GLY A 244 1.40 27.59 11.57
CA GLY A 244 1.10 28.68 10.66
C GLY A 244 2.08 28.87 9.51
N TYR A 245 2.97 27.90 9.23
CA TYR A 245 3.84 27.94 8.05
C TYR A 245 3.06 27.73 6.74
N PHE A 246 1.91 27.06 6.83
CA PHE A 246 0.97 26.86 5.73
C PHE A 246 -0.45 27.12 6.24
N ARG A 247 -1.35 27.52 5.35
CA ARG A 247 -2.76 27.82 5.67
C ARG A 247 -3.51 26.59 6.15
N ASP A 248 -3.26 25.45 5.52
CA ASP A 248 -3.95 24.19 5.76
C ASP A 248 -3.06 22.98 5.42
N TRP A 249 -3.53 21.78 5.74
CA TRP A 249 -2.78 20.55 5.50
C TRP A 249 -2.62 20.24 4.02
N SER A 250 -3.58 20.67 3.18
CA SER A 250 -3.52 20.42 1.74
C SER A 250 -2.40 21.25 1.09
N GLU A 251 -2.24 22.50 1.48
CA GLU A 251 -1.15 23.37 1.04
C GLU A 251 0.21 22.82 1.49
N ALA A 252 0.32 22.45 2.77
CA ALA A 252 1.53 21.85 3.32
C ALA A 252 1.89 20.53 2.61
N ALA A 253 0.91 19.66 2.37
CA ALA A 253 1.13 18.38 1.67
C ALA A 253 1.59 18.59 0.23
N ALA A 254 1.00 19.54 -0.50
CA ALA A 254 1.40 19.87 -1.87
C ALA A 254 2.86 20.34 -1.96
N ALA A 255 3.32 21.11 -0.96
CA ALA A 255 4.70 21.59 -0.90
C ALA A 255 5.70 20.53 -0.40
N MET A 256 5.33 19.75 0.60
CA MET A 256 6.25 18.85 1.33
C MET A 256 6.26 17.42 0.77
N SER A 257 5.20 16.98 0.10
CA SER A 257 5.00 15.62 -0.40
C SER A 257 4.47 15.62 -1.85
N PRO A 258 5.26 16.09 -2.84
CA PRO A 258 4.81 16.12 -4.21
C PRO A 258 4.59 14.70 -4.75
N LEU A 259 3.52 14.55 -5.54
CA LEU A 259 3.09 13.28 -6.13
C LEU A 259 3.42 13.24 -7.64
N GLU A 260 4.04 12.17 -8.09
CA GLU A 260 4.24 11.84 -9.51
C GLU A 260 3.01 11.09 -10.04
N ARG A 261 2.51 11.46 -11.22
CA ARG A 261 1.35 10.78 -11.83
C ARG A 261 1.80 9.80 -12.91
N LEU A 262 1.32 8.57 -12.80
CA LEU A 262 1.50 7.50 -13.79
C LEU A 262 0.13 7.10 -14.33
N SER A 263 0.02 6.92 -15.64
CA SER A 263 -1.24 6.57 -16.32
C SER A 263 -1.19 5.15 -16.87
N PRO A 264 -2.33 4.45 -16.90
CA PRO A 264 -2.39 3.15 -17.54
C PRO A 264 -2.16 3.28 -19.05
N ASP A 265 -1.35 2.36 -19.57
CA ASP A 265 -1.34 1.96 -20.97
C ASP A 265 -2.36 0.83 -21.21
N ASP A 266 -3.17 0.96 -22.26
CA ASP A 266 -4.28 0.03 -22.55
C ASP A 266 -3.84 -1.36 -22.97
N ALA A 267 -2.70 -1.48 -23.68
CA ALA A 267 -2.17 -2.77 -24.11
C ALA A 267 -1.65 -3.55 -22.91
N LEU A 268 -0.83 -2.92 -22.07
CA LEU A 268 -0.33 -3.51 -20.83
C LEU A 268 -1.46 -3.82 -19.85
N ALA A 269 -2.45 -2.93 -19.72
CA ALA A 269 -3.62 -3.16 -18.88
C ALA A 269 -4.42 -4.39 -19.33
N SER A 270 -4.55 -4.61 -20.63
CA SER A 270 -5.23 -5.78 -21.18
C SER A 270 -4.46 -7.08 -20.90
N GLU A 271 -3.13 -7.05 -21.02
CA GLU A 271 -2.27 -8.19 -20.69
C GLU A 271 -2.34 -8.54 -19.19
N TYR A 272 -2.19 -7.54 -18.31
CA TYR A 272 -2.33 -7.73 -16.88
C TYR A 272 -3.73 -8.15 -16.45
N GLN A 273 -4.78 -7.77 -17.18
CA GLN A 273 -6.14 -8.25 -16.89
C GLN A 273 -6.24 -9.77 -17.04
N ALA A 274 -5.59 -10.36 -18.05
CA ALA A 274 -5.54 -11.82 -18.20
C ALA A 274 -4.79 -12.47 -17.03
N VAL A 275 -3.66 -11.89 -16.62
CA VAL A 275 -2.89 -12.34 -15.46
C VAL A 275 -3.69 -12.23 -14.17
N TYR A 276 -4.40 -11.11 -13.95
CA TYR A 276 -5.22 -10.90 -12.75
C TYR A 276 -6.37 -11.90 -12.66
N THR A 277 -7.05 -12.16 -13.77
CA THR A 277 -8.14 -13.17 -13.83
C THR A 277 -7.59 -14.56 -13.45
N SER A 278 -6.43 -14.94 -14.00
CA SER A 278 -5.79 -16.21 -13.63
C SER A 278 -5.30 -16.23 -12.18
N TRP A 279 -4.85 -15.09 -11.65
CA TRP A 279 -4.42 -14.94 -10.27
C TRP A 279 -5.60 -15.07 -9.30
N GLU A 280 -6.73 -14.45 -9.61
CA GLU A 280 -7.96 -14.51 -8.80
C GLU A 280 -8.50 -15.94 -8.74
N ASP A 281 -8.60 -16.63 -9.89
CA ASP A 281 -8.96 -18.05 -9.94
C ASP A 281 -8.04 -18.92 -9.08
N PHE A 282 -6.73 -18.67 -9.15
CA PHE A 282 -5.74 -19.37 -8.33
C PHE A 282 -5.93 -19.04 -6.84
N TYR A 283 -6.09 -17.76 -6.50
CA TYR A 283 -6.23 -17.29 -5.13
C TYR A 283 -7.46 -17.91 -4.45
N MET A 284 -8.61 -17.89 -5.12
CA MET A 284 -9.87 -18.46 -4.62
C MET A 284 -9.80 -19.99 -4.44
N ARG A 285 -9.11 -20.72 -5.33
CA ARG A 285 -8.94 -22.18 -5.18
C ARG A 285 -8.18 -22.58 -3.91
N PHE A 286 -7.33 -21.71 -3.39
CA PHE A 286 -6.55 -21.93 -2.17
C PHE A 286 -7.06 -21.08 -1.00
N GLU A 287 -8.23 -20.47 -1.13
CA GLU A 287 -8.90 -19.76 -0.04
C GLU A 287 -9.54 -20.78 0.91
N GLY A 288 -8.76 -21.22 1.89
CA GLY A 288 -9.14 -22.29 2.84
C GLY A 288 -8.11 -23.40 3.01
N VAL A 289 -6.98 -23.30 2.30
CA VAL A 289 -5.78 -24.14 2.46
C VAL A 289 -4.62 -23.29 2.97
#